data_AF-G8HMV8-F1
#
_entry.id   AF-G8HMV8-F1
#
_cell.length_a   1.000
_cell.length_b   1.000
_cell.length_c   1.000
_cell.angle_alpha   90.00
_cell.angle_beta   90.00
_cell.angle_gamma   90.00
#
_symmetry.space_group_name_H-M   'P 1'
#
loop_
_entity.id
_entity.type
_entity.pdbx_description
1 polymer ?
#
loop_
_entity_poly.entity_id
_entity_poly.type
_entity_poly.pdbx_seq_one_letter_code
_entity_poly.pdbx_strand_id
1 'polypeptide(L)'
;MTVSVIVALTLLVIFLAAYCKVQGQVLSSLIILEGATLSVLIFYFYISMEYSQSSHMFLLIMCLGACEAACGLTMMVSMVSKSGSDSVSALNWFGS
;
A
#
# COMPACT_ATOMS: atom_id res chain seq x y z
N MET A 1 22.29 -3.04 13.22
CA MET A 1 21.77 -3.09 11.84
C MET A 1 20.99 -4.36 11.56
N THR A 2 21.53 -5.55 11.83
CA THR A 2 20.79 -6.83 11.72
C THR A 2 19.47 -6.82 12.50
N VAL A 3 19.45 -6.29 13.73
CA VAL A 3 18.23 -6.14 14.54
C VAL A 3 17.19 -5.24 13.86
N SER A 4 17.61 -4.10 13.29
CA SER A 4 16.72 -3.16 12.58
C SER A 4 16.10 -3.79 11.32
N VAL A 5 16.90 -4.59 10.59
CA VAL A 5 16.42 -5.35 9.43
C VAL A 5 15.37 -6.40 9.83
N ILE A 6 15.63 -7.15 10.90
CA ILE A 6 14.68 -8.15 11.41
C ILE A 6 13.36 -7.48 11.82
N VAL A 7 13.43 -6.32 12.50
CA VAL A 7 12.22 -5.55 12.88
C VAL A 7 11.45 -5.06 11.65
N ALA A 8 12.13 -4.58 10.60
CA ALA A 8 11.44 -4.16 9.37
C ALA A 8 10.74 -5.35 8.68
N LEU A 9 11.37 -6.53 8.69
CA LEU A 9 10.82 -7.74 8.09
C LEU A 9 9.62 -8.28 8.88
N THR A 10 9.67 -8.26 10.21
CA THR A 10 8.51 -8.65 11.04
C THR A 10 7.35 -7.68 10.87
N LEU A 11 7.60 -6.38 10.79
CA LEU A 11 6.56 -5.38 10.51
C LEU A 11 5.90 -5.61 9.15
N LEU A 12 6.68 -5.90 8.11
CA LEU A 12 6.15 -6.21 6.78
C LEU A 12 5.20 -7.42 6.79
N VAL A 13 5.57 -8.48 7.51
CA VAL A 13 4.72 -9.68 7.66
C VAL A 13 3.43 -9.36 8.41
N ILE A 14 3.48 -8.51 9.44
CA ILE A 14 2.30 -8.07 10.20
C ILE A 14 1.35 -7.26 9.32
N PHE A 15 1.86 -6.32 8.52
CA PHE A 15 1.04 -5.55 7.58
C PHE A 15 0.40 -6.44 6.50
N LEU A 16 1.13 -7.40 5.94
CA LEU A 16 0.57 -8.38 5.00
C LEU A 16 -0.51 -9.26 5.62
N ALA A 17 -0.32 -9.71 6.86
CA ALA A 17 -1.33 -10.48 7.58
C ALA A 17 -2.58 -9.63 7.90
N ALA A 18 -2.39 -8.35 8.24
CA ALA A 18 -3.49 -7.41 8.43
C ALA A 18 -4.25 -7.16 7.12
N TYR A 19 -3.55 -7.06 5.98
CA TYR A 19 -4.14 -6.90 4.66
C TYR A 19 -5.10 -8.04 4.33
N CYS A 20 -4.67 -9.29 4.57
CA CYS A 20 -5.51 -10.48 4.33
C CYS A 20 -6.77 -10.52 5.20
N LYS A 21 -6.77 -9.86 6.38
CA LYS A 21 -7.88 -9.84 7.34
C LYS A 21 -8.89 -8.73 7.05
N VAL A 22 -8.48 -7.65 6.39
CA VAL A 22 -9.36 -6.53 6.03
C VAL A 22 -10.05 -6.83 4.71
N GLN A 23 -11.16 -7.56 4.79
CA GLN A 23 -12.10 -7.71 3.67
C GLN A 23 -13.35 -6.87 3.95
N GLY A 24 -13.54 -5.80 3.18
CA GLY A 24 -14.81 -5.04 3.16
C GLY A 24 -14.67 -3.52 3.30
N GLN A 25 -13.54 -3.00 3.78
CA GLN A 25 -13.31 -1.55 3.89
C GLN A 25 -12.10 -1.14 3.07
N VAL A 26 -12.35 -0.63 1.85
CA VAL A 26 -11.30 -0.23 0.88
C VAL A 26 -10.31 0.79 1.50
N LEU A 27 -10.79 1.68 2.38
CA LEU A 27 -9.95 2.65 3.08
C LEU A 27 -8.92 1.98 4.00
N SER A 28 -9.34 0.94 4.73
CA SER A 28 -8.46 0.21 5.65
C SER A 28 -7.43 -0.62 4.88
N SER A 29 -7.80 -1.15 3.71
CA SER A 29 -6.85 -1.77 2.77
C SER A 29 -5.78 -0.78 2.27
N LEU A 30 -6.13 0.49 2.04
CA LEU A 30 -5.18 1.51 1.59
C LEU A 30 -4.15 1.88 2.67
N ILE A 31 -4.60 2.05 3.91
CA ILE A 31 -3.72 2.35 5.06
C ILE A 31 -2.71 1.21 5.29
N ILE A 32 -3.15 -0.03 5.12
CA ILE A 32 -2.27 -1.19 5.25
C ILE A 32 -1.23 -1.22 4.12
N LEU A 33 -1.61 -0.82 2.90
CA LEU A 33 -0.69 -0.73 1.76
C LEU A 33 0.35 0.36 1.97
N GLU A 34 -0.04 1.52 2.52
CA GLU A 34 0.88 2.61 2.85
C GLU A 34 1.85 2.23 3.99
N GLY A 35 1.38 1.48 4.98
CA GLY A 35 2.24 0.88 6.01
C GLY A 35 3.24 -0.12 5.44
N ALA A 36 2.81 -0.94 4.48
CA ALA A 36 3.68 -1.90 3.81
C ALA A 36 4.78 -1.20 2.98
N THR A 37 4.45 -0.19 2.17
CA THR A 37 5.43 0.56 1.37
C THR A 37 6.43 1.31 2.25
N LEU A 38 5.99 1.86 3.39
CA LEU A 38 6.86 2.52 4.37
C LEU A 38 7.82 1.52 5.05
N SER A 39 7.38 0.29 5.36
CA SER A 39 8.25 -0.75 5.92
C SER A 39 9.35 -1.20 4.95
N VAL A 40 9.02 -1.33 3.66
CA VAL A 40 9.99 -1.63 2.60
C VAL A 40 11.00 -0.49 2.44
N LEU A 41 10.55 0.75 2.55
CA LEU A 41 11.38 1.94 2.41
C LEU A 41 12.39 2.08 3.56
N ILE A 42 11.97 1.78 4.81
CA ILE A 42 12.87 1.73 5.97
C ILE A 42 13.94 0.63 5.78
N PHE A 43 13.54 -0.55 5.30
CA PHE A 43 14.48 -1.63 5.00
C PHE A 43 15.50 -1.22 3.93
N TYR A 44 15.04 -0.59 2.84
CA TYR A 44 15.91 -0.12 1.76
C TYR A 44 16.87 0.98 2.23
N PHE A 45 16.42 1.87 3.11
CA PHE A 45 17.26 2.90 3.70
C PHE A 45 18.44 2.30 4.50
N TYR A 46 18.17 1.30 5.34
CA TYR A 46 19.23 0.63 6.11
C TYR A 46 20.23 -0.12 5.23
N ILE A 47 19.77 -0.79 4.17
CA ILE A 47 20.65 -1.43 3.18
C ILE A 47 21.48 -0.38 2.43
N SER A 48 20.87 0.72 2.02
CA SER A 48 21.58 1.78 1.28
C SER A 48 22.71 2.41 2.12
N MET A 49 22.50 2.55 3.43
CA MET A 49 23.53 3.01 4.37
C MET A 49 24.68 2.01 4.50
N GLU A 50 24.41 0.70 4.43
CA GLU A 50 25.43 -0.36 4.54
C GLU A 50 26.26 -0.49 3.26
N TYR A 51 25.62 -0.41 2.09
CA TYR A 51 26.25 -0.64 0.80
C TYR A 51 26.72 0.63 0.09
N SER A 52 26.65 1.80 0.75
CA SER A 52 26.97 3.12 0.15
C SER A 52 26.31 3.31 -1.23
N GLN A 53 25.09 2.81 -1.38
CA GLN A 53 24.34 2.88 -2.62
C GLN A 53 23.80 4.30 -2.83
N SER A 54 23.63 4.69 -4.09
CA SER A 54 23.20 6.03 -4.45
C SER A 54 21.77 6.31 -3.97
N SER A 55 21.59 7.47 -3.33
CA SER A 55 20.31 7.95 -2.78
C SER A 55 19.20 8.13 -3.83
N HIS A 56 19.55 8.08 -5.12
CA HIS A 56 18.60 8.21 -6.23
C HIS A 56 17.60 7.04 -6.29
N MET A 57 18.05 5.80 -6.06
CA MET A 57 17.17 4.63 -6.11
C MET A 57 16.13 4.65 -4.98
N PHE A 58 16.51 5.17 -3.82
CA PHE A 58 15.62 5.35 -2.68
C PHE A 58 14.45 6.30 -3.01
N LEU A 59 14.74 7.47 -3.61
CA LEU A 59 13.72 8.43 -4.00
C LEU A 59 12.80 7.89 -5.11
N LEU A 60 13.35 7.11 -6.04
CA LEU A 60 12.58 6.51 -7.13
C LEU A 60 11.55 5.49 -6.60
N ILE A 61 11.96 4.63 -5.68
CA ILE A 61 11.08 3.64 -5.03
C ILE A 61 9.99 4.34 -4.19
N MET A 62 10.35 5.42 -3.49
CA MET A 62 9.38 6.21 -2.72
C MET A 62 8.30 6.85 -3.61
N CYS A 63 8.69 7.46 -4.73
CA CYS A 63 7.75 8.04 -5.69
C CYS A 63 6.83 6.98 -6.29
N LEU A 64 7.36 5.82 -6.71
CA LEU A 64 6.55 4.74 -7.26
C LEU A 64 5.54 4.20 -6.25
N GLY A 65 5.93 4.05 -4.98
CA GLY A 65 5.02 3.65 -3.90
C GLY A 65 3.91 4.67 -3.65
N ALA A 66 4.23 5.97 -3.63
CA ALA A 66 3.25 7.04 -3.48
C ALA A 66 2.28 7.13 -4.67
N CYS A 67 2.78 6.92 -5.91
CA CYS A 67 1.94 6.85 -7.10
C CYS A 67 0.98 5.66 -7.07
N GLU A 68 1.43 4.49 -6.61
CA GLU A 68 0.56 3.31 -6.46
C GLU A 68 -0.58 3.58 -5.47
N ALA A 69 -0.27 4.18 -4.31
CA ALA A 69 -1.26 4.56 -3.32
C ALA A 69 -2.28 5.58 -3.86
N ALA A 70 -1.82 6.58 -4.63
CA ALA A 70 -2.69 7.57 -5.28
C ALA A 70 -3.62 6.94 -6.33
N CYS A 71 -3.13 5.98 -7.13
CA CYS A 71 -3.97 5.18 -8.04
C CYS A 71 -5.03 4.37 -7.28
N GLY A 72 -4.66 3.73 -6.17
CA GLY A 72 -5.62 3.03 -5.30
C GLY A 72 -6.70 3.95 -4.71
N LEU A 73 -6.30 5.16 -4.29
CA LEU A 73 -7.21 6.14 -3.70
C LEU A 73 -8.19 6.72 -4.74
N THR A 74 -7.72 7.03 -5.95
CA THR A 74 -8.57 7.49 -7.06
C THR A 74 -9.58 6.42 -7.50
N MET A 75 -9.16 5.14 -7.54
CA MET A 75 -10.07 4.03 -7.81
C MET A 75 -11.14 3.90 -6.70
N MET A 76 -10.74 4.01 -5.42
CA MET A 76 -11.68 3.99 -4.29
C MET A 76 -12.71 5.13 -4.38
N VAL A 77 -12.26 6.36 -4.62
CA VAL A 77 -13.16 7.53 -4.77
C VAL A 77 -14.15 7.29 -5.90
N SER A 78 -13.71 6.74 -7.03
CA SER A 78 -14.61 6.43 -8.16
C SER A 78 -15.69 5.38 -7.80
N MET A 79 -15.37 4.39 -6.97
CA MET A 79 -16.33 3.38 -6.50
C MET A 79 -17.35 3.98 -5.53
N VAL A 80 -16.91 4.84 -4.61
CA VAL A 80 -17.80 5.55 -3.67
C VAL A 80 -18.70 6.54 -4.41
N SER A 81 -18.16 7.28 -5.39
CA SER A 81 -18.95 8.20 -6.23
C SER A 81 -19.99 7.48 -7.08
N LYS A 82 -19.72 6.28 -7.59
CA LYS A 82 -20.70 5.45 -8.33
C LYS A 82 -21.77 4.83 -7.42
N SER A 83 -21.46 4.61 -6.15
CA SER A 83 -22.42 4.04 -5.18
C SER A 83 -23.32 5.09 -4.51
N GLY A 84 -23.03 6.40 -4.68
CA GLY A 84 -23.68 7.50 -3.97
C GLY A 84 -24.82 8.22 -4.70
N SER A 85 -25.07 7.93 -5.98
CA SER A 85 -26.17 8.56 -6.72
C SER A 85 -26.83 7.52 -7.63
N ASP A 86 -28.03 7.12 -7.21
CA ASP A 86 -29.02 6.33 -7.93
C ASP A 86 -28.65 4.87 -8.30
N SER A 87 -29.14 4.00 -7.42
CA SER A 87 -29.56 2.61 -7.69
C SER A 87 -28.48 1.54 -7.57
N VAL A 88 -28.56 0.81 -6.45
CA VAL A 88 -27.97 -0.52 -6.17
C VAL A 88 -28.35 -1.59 -7.23
N SER A 89 -29.16 -1.26 -8.24
CA SER A 89 -29.53 -2.14 -9.36
C SER A 89 -28.48 -2.21 -10.49
N ALA A 90 -27.53 -1.28 -10.58
CA ALA A 90 -26.57 -1.26 -11.70
C ALA A 90 -25.48 -2.35 -11.60
N LEU A 91 -25.20 -2.86 -10.39
CA LEU A 91 -24.20 -3.91 -10.20
C LEU A 91 -24.72 -5.31 -10.62
N ASN A 92 -26.04 -5.50 -10.69
CA ASN A 92 -26.64 -6.76 -11.13
C ASN A 92 -26.69 -6.89 -12.66
N TRP A 93 -26.37 -5.84 -13.43
CA TRP A 93 -26.40 -5.88 -14.90
C TRP A 93 -25.08 -6.33 -15.54
N PHE A 94 -23.95 -6.21 -14.84
CA PHE A 94 -22.66 -6.72 -15.34
C PHE A 94 -22.48 -8.24 -15.15
N GLY A 95 -23.50 -8.91 -14.58
CA GLY A 95 -23.52 -10.33 -14.26
C GLY A 95 -24.48 -11.17 -15.10
N SER A 96 -24.94 -10.68 -16.27
CA SER A 96 -25.60 -11.51 -17.29
C SER A 96 -24.97 -11.29 -18.66
#